data_AF-A0A9P0L525-F1
#
_entry.id   AF-A0A9P0L525-F1
#
_cell.length_a   1.000
_cell.length_b   1.000
_cell.length_c   1.000
_cell.angle_alpha   90.00
_cell.angle_beta   90.00
_cell.angle_gamma   90.00
#
_symmetry.space_group_name_H-M   'P 1'
#
loop_
_entity.id
_entity.type
_entity.pdbx_description
1 polymer ?
#
loop_
_entity_poly.entity_id
_entity_poly.type
_entity_poly.pdbx_seq_one_letter_code
_entity_poly.pdbx_strand_id
1 'polypeptide(L)'
;MKHFANLVAVVFPKYFINAKTQTIDRIIAKSFPERKKVKEGWEILQWPIYILRGDMTVYYMYINLNSRSLAPLKGPIPLSLFEAKENEACSLICLNTNPQIICIALSSGTICHGVILKIDEELQEQLKTSAQSLNKVPSKEIMSFETVELELGLKTSDEDIEIKPHKFPIFLYRDECKPGRYFATHSAGVHMVTINCVDGLQAFASSESDDVDPPPDLLEEPSKAEYLVCTKTASLEKVNPVIGFSIYYKPASIMVLLADGSFITLELLYTPILPAMGDGSNSSLKELLKEPFDQYIQNILKKASSQPVLKLPAGGEQNLEQSYEILKRTAKVFREEYLKQHTKAREELEKRVETLTLIKKNQQAELKKIEKEKEQLHKNASLLTEKYEDIKIKQNEIHRRCERLLMLISKKRNKPTGAEQAFIKDYQEISEKISKYFDRIGKFKQRMRYQEVQMQNWKSPEVKKVSSINVTTKTIADMMQEVKDIMERFNLSPV
;
A
#
# COMPACT_ATOMS: atom_id res chain seq x y z
N MET A 1 31.65 43.84 8.51
CA MET A 1 30.54 44.49 9.25
C MET A 1 29.46 44.93 8.28
N LYS A 2 28.46 44.07 8.04
CA LYS A 2 27.07 44.40 7.69
C LYS A 2 26.31 43.07 7.66
N HIS A 3 25.36 42.95 8.59
CA HIS A 3 24.56 41.78 8.88
C HIS A 3 23.78 41.28 7.66
N PHE A 4 23.96 40.01 7.30
CA PHE A 4 22.97 39.25 6.55
C PHE A 4 22.03 38.59 7.56
N ALA A 5 20.82 39.12 7.68
CA ALA A 5 19.73 38.45 8.37
C ALA A 5 19.17 37.36 7.44
N ASN A 6 19.46 36.10 7.75
CA ASN A 6 18.83 34.96 7.09
C ASN A 6 17.39 34.84 7.59
N LEU A 7 16.45 35.40 6.82
CA LEU A 7 15.03 35.16 6.99
C LEU A 7 14.69 33.84 6.28
N VAL A 8 14.62 32.74 7.03
CA VAL A 8 14.21 31.43 6.48
C VAL A 8 12.68 31.36 6.56
N ALA A 9 12.01 31.66 5.44
CA ALA A 9 10.58 31.44 5.27
C ALA A 9 10.35 30.01 4.77
N VAL A 10 9.69 29.17 5.57
CA VAL A 10 9.33 27.79 5.21
C VAL A 10 7.85 27.75 4.83
N VAL A 11 7.52 27.13 3.68
CA VAL A 11 6.17 27.07 3.07
C VAL A 11 5.64 25.62 3.05
N PHE A 12 4.34 25.39 3.33
CA PHE A 12 3.39 24.25 3.02
C PHE A 12 2.44 23.95 4.22
N PRO A 13 1.32 23.15 4.13
CA PRO A 13 0.77 22.30 3.04
C PRO A 13 -0.66 22.65 2.55
N LYS A 14 -1.14 21.91 1.53
CA LYS A 14 -2.45 22.06 0.84
C LYS A 14 -3.53 21.16 1.46
N TYR A 15 -4.76 21.66 1.55
CA TYR A 15 -5.99 20.88 1.75
C TYR A 15 -6.90 21.01 0.53
N PHE A 16 -7.43 19.91 -0.02
CA PHE A 16 -8.54 19.93 -0.99
C PHE A 16 -9.41 18.67 -0.86
N ILE A 17 -10.73 18.86 -0.82
CA ILE A 17 -11.78 17.83 -0.94
C ILE A 17 -12.41 17.94 -2.34
N ASN A 18 -12.75 16.79 -2.92
CA ASN A 18 -13.11 16.58 -4.33
C ASN A 18 -14.63 16.48 -4.52
N ALA A 19 -15.17 17.03 -5.63
CA ALA A 19 -16.30 16.40 -6.31
C ALA A 19 -16.37 16.75 -7.82
N LYS A 20 -16.27 15.70 -8.64
CA LYS A 20 -16.90 15.49 -9.97
C LYS A 20 -16.13 15.87 -11.25
N THR A 21 -15.56 14.79 -11.82
CA THR A 21 -15.59 14.33 -13.23
C THR A 21 -14.87 15.10 -14.34
N GLN A 22 -13.90 14.38 -14.95
CA GLN A 22 -13.58 14.22 -16.39
C GLN A 22 -13.18 15.51 -17.16
N THR A 23 -12.09 15.64 -17.91
CA THR A 23 -11.24 14.70 -18.67
C THR A 23 -9.98 15.47 -19.17
N ILE A 24 -8.85 14.77 -19.17
CA ILE A 24 -7.73 14.72 -20.15
C ILE A 24 -7.36 15.97 -20.99
N ASP A 25 -6.08 16.36 -20.82
CA ASP A 25 -5.10 16.90 -21.79
C ASP A 25 -4.72 18.39 -21.89
N ARG A 26 -3.38 18.54 -21.79
CA ARG A 26 -2.45 19.54 -22.36
C ARG A 26 -2.20 20.86 -21.63
N ILE A 27 -0.97 20.94 -21.13
CA ILE A 27 -0.23 22.14 -20.75
C ILE A 27 0.07 22.96 -22.02
N ILE A 28 -0.46 24.18 -22.13
CA ILE A 28 0.15 25.29 -22.90
C ILE A 28 -0.12 26.60 -22.15
N ALA A 29 0.95 27.31 -21.80
CA ALA A 29 0.90 28.66 -21.25
C ALA A 29 0.62 29.68 -22.37
N LYS A 30 -0.50 30.43 -22.29
CA LYS A 30 -0.68 31.67 -23.04
C LYS A 30 -1.44 32.72 -22.21
N SER A 31 -0.78 33.87 -22.08
CA SER A 31 -1.28 35.24 -21.79
C SER A 31 -2.72 35.37 -21.28
N PHE A 32 -2.85 35.86 -20.04
CA PHE A 32 -4.12 36.31 -19.46
C PHE A 32 -4.80 37.39 -20.32
N PRO A 33 -6.05 37.18 -20.78
CA PRO A 33 -6.97 38.26 -21.07
C PRO A 33 -7.72 38.69 -19.79
N GLU A 34 -8.13 39.95 -19.75
CA GLU A 34 -8.77 40.63 -18.62
C GLU A 34 -9.83 39.78 -17.90
N ARG A 35 -9.66 39.66 -16.57
CA ARG A 35 -10.61 38.95 -15.70
C ARG A 35 -11.92 39.73 -15.61
N LYS A 36 -12.97 39.19 -16.24
CA LYS A 36 -14.36 39.38 -15.77
C LYS A 36 -14.44 38.94 -14.31
N LYS A 37 -15.01 39.80 -13.46
CA LYS A 37 -15.23 39.54 -12.03
C LYS A 37 -16.23 38.39 -11.87
N VAL A 38 -15.73 37.19 -11.61
CA VAL A 38 -16.52 36.11 -11.00
C VAL A 38 -16.28 36.21 -9.49
N LYS A 39 -17.29 36.72 -8.78
CA LYS A 39 -17.40 36.63 -7.32
C LYS A 39 -18.01 35.26 -7.02
N GLU A 40 -17.21 34.29 -6.63
CA GLU A 40 -17.66 33.08 -5.96
C GLU A 40 -16.56 32.64 -4.97
N GLY A 41 -16.99 32.27 -3.76
CA GLY A 41 -16.22 32.32 -2.52
C GLY A 41 -15.09 31.31 -2.43
N TRP A 42 -13.87 31.76 -2.73
CA TRP A 42 -12.68 31.13 -2.18
C TRP A 42 -12.55 31.60 -0.73
N GLU A 43 -12.73 30.70 0.24
CA GLU A 43 -12.33 30.98 1.62
C GLU A 43 -10.87 31.43 1.64
N ILE A 44 -10.60 32.45 2.45
CA ILE A 44 -9.33 33.16 2.44
C ILE A 44 -8.23 32.21 2.95
N LEU A 45 -7.35 31.78 2.05
CA LEU A 45 -6.25 30.88 2.35
C LEU A 45 -5.21 31.58 3.24
N GLN A 46 -5.11 31.15 4.50
CA GLN A 46 -4.20 31.70 5.50
C GLN A 46 -3.08 30.70 5.82
N TRP A 47 -1.83 31.16 5.74
CA TRP A 47 -0.63 30.35 5.98
C TRP A 47 -0.03 30.70 7.34
N PRO A 48 0.00 29.76 8.30
CA PRO A 48 0.72 29.98 9.55
C PRO A 48 2.23 29.99 9.29
N ILE A 49 2.91 31.01 9.78
CA ILE A 49 4.37 31.11 9.81
C ILE A 49 4.80 31.18 11.26
N TYR A 50 5.73 30.32 11.63
CA TYR A 50 6.34 30.29 12.95
C TYR A 50 7.75 30.87 12.88
N ILE A 51 8.09 31.67 13.88
CA ILE A 51 9.36 32.38 13.98
C ILE A 51 9.98 32.00 15.32
N LEU A 52 11.11 31.30 15.27
CA LEU A 52 11.90 30.94 16.42
C LEU A 52 12.94 32.02 16.68
N ARG A 53 13.02 32.48 17.93
CA ARG A 53 14.12 33.29 18.43
C ARG A 53 15.11 32.38 19.17
N GLY A 54 16.38 32.78 19.21
CA GLY A 54 17.46 31.96 19.78
C GLY A 54 17.27 31.58 21.26
N ASP A 55 16.41 32.30 21.99
CA ASP A 55 16.05 32.06 23.39
C ASP A 55 14.90 31.03 23.55
N MET A 56 14.65 30.19 22.53
CA MET A 56 13.53 29.24 22.44
C MET A 56 12.13 29.87 22.35
N THR A 57 11.99 31.19 22.31
CA THR A 57 10.68 31.80 22.16
C THR A 57 10.17 31.65 20.72
N VAL A 58 8.93 31.15 20.58
CA VAL A 58 8.28 30.97 19.28
C VAL A 58 7.16 31.99 19.12
N TYR A 59 7.18 32.71 18.01
CA TYR A 59 6.11 33.60 17.58
C TYR A 59 5.42 33.01 16.35
N TYR A 60 4.21 33.46 16.05
CA TYR A 60 3.53 33.08 14.81
C TYR A 60 2.74 34.22 14.19
N MET A 61 2.52 34.12 12.89
CA MET A 61 1.67 35.03 12.12
C MET A 61 0.93 34.26 11.03
N TYR A 62 -0.19 34.81 10.54
CA TYR A 62 -0.92 34.24 9.41
C TYR A 62 -0.75 35.11 8.18
N ILE A 63 -0.09 34.60 7.14
CA ILE A 63 0.01 35.34 5.87
C ILE A 63 -1.11 34.91 4.94
N ASN A 64 -1.79 35.88 4.36
CA ASN A 64 -2.68 35.67 3.23
C ASN A 64 -1.99 36.15 1.96
N LEU A 65 -1.66 35.22 1.05
CA LEU A 65 -0.95 35.55 -0.21
C LEU A 65 -1.76 36.48 -1.13
N ASN A 66 -3.08 36.59 -0.93
CA ASN A 66 -3.96 37.46 -1.69
C ASN A 66 -4.09 38.88 -1.09
N SER A 67 -3.62 39.10 0.14
CA SER A 67 -3.68 40.39 0.83
C SER A 67 -2.28 40.97 0.98
N ARG A 68 -2.11 42.26 0.67
CA ARG A 68 -0.85 42.99 0.92
C ARG A 68 -0.72 43.48 2.37
N SER A 69 -1.71 43.18 3.23
CA SER A 69 -1.66 43.56 4.65
C SER A 69 -0.71 42.64 5.41
N LEU A 70 0.26 43.23 6.12
CA LEU A 70 1.10 42.51 7.07
C LEU A 70 0.22 42.06 8.24
N ALA A 71 0.15 40.75 8.50
CA ALA A 71 -0.58 40.25 9.66
C ALA A 71 0.20 40.52 10.95
N PRO A 72 -0.48 40.78 12.08
CA PRO A 72 0.19 41.02 13.34
C PRO A 72 0.93 39.76 13.81
N LEU A 73 2.16 39.96 14.31
CA LEU A 73 2.94 38.93 14.99
C LEU A 73 2.32 38.63 16.36
N LYS A 74 1.95 37.38 16.59
CA LYS A 74 1.39 36.87 17.85
C LYS A 74 2.44 36.05 18.60
N GLY A 75 2.48 36.17 19.92
CA GLY A 75 3.39 35.43 20.78
C GLY A 75 4.05 36.30 21.86
N PRO A 76 4.92 35.71 22.70
CA PRO A 76 5.46 34.35 22.59
C PRO A 76 4.39 33.27 22.84
N ILE A 77 4.47 32.17 22.10
CA ILE A 77 3.64 30.99 22.33
C ILE A 77 4.12 30.31 23.61
N PRO A 78 3.24 30.04 24.60
CA PRO A 78 3.64 29.26 25.77
C PRO A 78 4.09 27.86 25.35
N LEU A 79 5.21 27.42 25.92
CA LEU A 79 5.75 26.08 25.78
C LEU A 79 5.57 25.36 27.11
N SER A 80 4.67 24.39 27.17
CA SER A 80 4.42 23.58 28.37
C SER A 80 5.24 22.29 28.35
N LEU A 81 5.54 21.78 29.54
CA LEU A 81 6.20 20.49 29.80
C LEU A 81 7.62 20.34 29.25
N PHE A 82 8.28 21.43 28.84
CA PHE A 82 9.68 21.40 28.40
C PHE A 82 10.60 22.12 29.39
N GLU A 83 11.51 21.39 30.00
CA GLU A 83 12.56 21.93 30.87
C GLU A 83 13.90 21.97 30.12
N ALA A 84 14.22 23.11 29.55
CA ALA A 84 15.50 23.32 28.87
C ALA A 84 16.64 23.50 29.89
N LYS A 85 17.70 22.69 29.79
CA LYS A 85 18.96 22.93 30.53
C LYS A 85 19.73 24.14 29.99
N GLU A 86 19.57 24.43 28.69
CA GLU A 86 20.20 25.56 27.98
C GLU A 86 19.23 26.16 26.95
N ASN A 87 19.25 27.47 26.76
CA ASN A 87 18.31 28.19 25.89
C ASN A 87 18.97 28.68 24.59
N GLU A 88 19.56 27.77 23.81
CA GLU A 88 20.20 28.09 22.52
C GLU A 88 19.52 27.33 21.39
N ALA A 89 18.41 27.88 20.89
CA ALA A 89 17.65 27.30 19.79
C ALA A 89 18.32 27.60 18.43
N CYS A 90 18.46 26.57 17.60
CA CYS A 90 19.16 26.65 16.31
C CYS A 90 18.21 26.61 15.11
N SER A 91 17.21 25.72 15.13
CA SER A 91 16.32 25.50 13.99
C SER A 91 14.92 25.11 14.42
N LEU A 92 13.95 25.49 13.60
CA LEU A 92 12.53 25.19 13.75
C LEU A 92 12.02 24.50 12.49
N ILE A 93 11.23 23.45 12.65
CA ILE A 93 10.49 22.88 11.53
C ILE A 93 9.05 22.57 11.92
N CYS A 94 8.15 22.72 10.95
CA CYS A 94 6.76 22.33 11.07
C CYS A 94 6.51 21.12 10.15
N LEU A 95 6.02 20.03 10.73
CA LEU A 95 5.66 18.83 9.98
C LEU A 95 4.27 18.99 9.36
N ASN A 96 4.06 18.35 8.21
CA ASN A 96 2.79 18.34 7.50
C ASN A 96 1.81 17.34 8.14
N THR A 97 1.50 17.51 9.43
CA THR A 97 0.65 16.63 10.22
C THR A 97 -0.61 17.35 10.70
N ASN A 98 -1.66 16.59 11.03
CA ASN A 98 -2.84 17.09 11.72
C ASN A 98 -3.07 16.25 12.99
N PRO A 99 -2.99 16.83 14.20
CA PRO A 99 -2.67 18.21 14.53
C PRO A 99 -1.22 18.58 14.15
N GLN A 100 -0.94 19.87 14.08
CA GLN A 100 0.35 20.39 13.61
C GLN A 100 1.45 20.12 14.64
N ILE A 101 2.51 19.44 14.22
CA ILE A 101 3.69 19.15 15.05
C ILE A 101 4.82 20.10 14.68
N ILE A 102 5.47 20.66 15.71
CA ILE A 102 6.67 21.48 15.60
C ILE A 102 7.83 20.74 16.24
N CYS A 103 8.99 20.79 15.59
CA CYS A 103 10.25 20.34 16.17
C CYS A 103 11.22 21.52 16.32
N ILE A 104 11.78 21.68 17.52
CA ILE A 104 12.77 22.73 17.84
C ILE A 104 14.09 22.04 18.17
N ALA A 105 15.15 22.38 17.44
CA ALA A 105 16.49 21.85 17.71
C ALA A 105 17.33 22.87 18.51
N LEU A 106 18.01 22.39 19.54
CA LEU A 106 18.95 23.14 20.36
C LEU A 106 20.39 22.89 19.90
N SER A 107 21.31 23.81 20.23
CA SER A 107 22.75 23.67 19.93
C SER A 107 23.42 22.49 20.63
N SER A 108 22.78 21.95 21.67
CA SER A 108 23.25 20.83 22.48
C SER A 108 23.10 19.45 21.82
N GLY A 109 22.37 19.33 20.70
CA GLY A 109 21.97 18.01 20.17
C GLY A 109 20.56 17.60 20.55
N THR A 110 19.87 18.38 21.37
CA THR A 110 18.53 18.06 21.86
C THR A 110 17.47 18.61 20.90
N ILE A 111 16.48 17.78 20.54
CA ILE A 111 15.32 18.17 19.75
C ILE A 111 14.05 17.99 20.59
N CYS A 112 13.29 19.06 20.75
CA CYS A 112 11.97 19.05 21.37
C CYS A 112 10.90 18.81 20.30
N HIS A 113 10.02 17.84 20.52
CA HIS A 113 8.81 17.63 19.73
C HIS A 113 7.60 18.16 20.49
N GLY A 114 6.86 19.06 19.85
CA GLY A 114 5.67 19.65 20.43
C GLY A 114 4.47 19.63 19.49
N VAL A 115 3.29 19.39 20.04
CA VAL A 115 2.01 19.52 19.34
C VAL A 115 1.46 20.93 19.57
N ILE A 116 0.93 21.54 18.51
CA ILE A 116 0.27 22.83 18.61
C ILE A 116 -1.20 22.63 18.97
N LEU A 117 -1.59 23.14 20.13
CA LEU A 117 -2.96 23.10 20.63
C LEU A 117 -3.54 24.51 20.73
N LYS A 118 -4.85 24.60 20.91
CA LYS A 118 -5.51 25.87 21.28
C LYS A 118 -5.24 26.12 22.76
N ILE A 119 -5.02 27.38 23.12
CA ILE A 119 -4.87 27.76 24.53
C ILE A 119 -6.22 27.62 25.22
N ASP A 120 -6.22 27.09 26.44
CA ASP A 120 -7.39 27.06 27.31
C ASP A 120 -7.92 28.47 27.60
N GLU A 121 -9.24 28.61 27.72
CA GLU A 121 -9.88 29.92 27.90
C GLU A 121 -9.33 30.66 29.13
N GLU A 122 -9.02 29.95 30.21
CA GLU A 122 -8.45 30.49 31.45
C GLU A 122 -7.04 31.06 31.25
N LEU A 123 -6.13 30.30 30.62
CA LEU A 123 -4.77 30.77 30.34
C LEU A 123 -4.79 31.93 29.34
N GLN A 124 -5.75 31.94 28.41
CA GLN A 124 -5.92 33.04 27.48
C GLN A 124 -6.34 34.34 28.19
N GLU A 125 -7.20 34.28 29.21
CA GLU A 125 -7.60 35.45 30.00
C GLU A 125 -6.45 36.01 30.85
N GLN A 126 -5.63 35.14 31.44
CA GLN A 126 -4.42 35.55 32.16
C GLN A 126 -3.42 36.26 31.23
N LEU A 127 -3.21 35.73 30.02
CA LEU A 127 -2.34 36.35 29.01
C LEU A 127 -2.91 37.66 28.46
N LYS A 128 -4.23 37.81 28.33
CA LYS A 128 -4.85 39.09 27.95
C LYS A 128 -4.64 40.16 29.02
N THR A 129 -4.73 39.79 30.29
CA THR A 129 -4.59 40.70 31.44
C THR A 129 -3.15 41.22 31.59
N SER A 130 -2.17 40.40 31.22
CA SER A 130 -0.73 40.75 31.28
C SER A 130 -0.17 41.37 29.99
N ALA A 131 -0.90 41.30 28.87
CA ALA A 131 -0.41 41.77 27.57
C ALA A 131 -0.55 43.29 27.37
N GLN A 132 0.51 43.92 26.87
CA GLN A 132 0.52 45.34 26.46
C GLN A 132 -0.37 45.63 25.23
N SER A 133 -0.74 44.60 24.45
CA SER A 133 -1.60 44.74 23.28
C SER A 133 -2.34 43.43 22.99
N LEU A 134 -3.66 43.53 22.84
CA LEU A 134 -4.55 42.40 22.49
C LEU A 134 -4.15 41.70 21.19
N ASN A 135 -3.52 42.41 20.25
CA ASN A 135 -3.07 41.85 18.97
C ASN A 135 -1.86 40.90 19.11
N LYS A 136 -1.16 40.92 20.25
CA LYS A 136 0.01 40.07 20.53
C LYS A 136 -0.31 38.81 21.33
N VAL A 137 -1.51 38.73 21.91
CA VAL A 137 -1.92 37.58 22.73
C VAL A 137 -1.94 36.32 21.85
N PRO A 138 -1.19 35.26 22.22
CA PRO A 138 -1.22 34.01 21.49
C PRO A 138 -2.59 33.35 21.63
N SER A 139 -2.99 32.59 20.61
CA SER A 139 -4.20 31.75 20.61
C SER A 139 -3.86 30.27 20.54
N LYS A 140 -2.57 29.94 20.57
CA LYS A 140 -2.01 28.61 20.43
C LYS A 140 -0.99 28.37 21.54
N GLU A 141 -0.91 27.13 22.00
CA GLU A 141 0.10 26.62 22.94
C GLU A 141 0.89 25.51 22.28
N ILE A 142 2.17 25.37 22.63
CA ILE A 142 2.98 24.22 22.24
C ILE A 142 3.11 23.32 23.46
N MET A 143 2.57 22.11 23.36
CA MET A 143 2.73 21.08 24.37
C MET A 143 3.85 20.14 23.94
N SER A 144 4.98 20.17 24.66
CA SER A 144 6.08 19.24 24.43
C SER A 144 5.70 17.85 24.95
N PHE A 145 5.81 16.83 24.10
CA PHE A 145 5.51 15.44 24.48
C PHE A 145 6.75 14.54 24.45
N GLU A 146 7.77 14.90 23.67
CA GLU A 146 8.97 14.09 23.54
C GLU A 146 10.22 14.97 23.36
N THR A 147 11.35 14.47 23.86
CA THR A 147 12.66 15.08 23.68
C THR A 147 13.65 14.01 23.20
N VAL A 148 14.25 14.25 22.03
CA VAL A 148 15.22 13.35 21.39
C VAL A 148 16.62 13.95 21.49
N GLU A 149 17.56 13.22 22.07
CA GLU A 149 18.97 13.62 22.13
C GLU A 149 19.76 12.94 21.00
N LEU A 150 20.43 13.75 20.18
CA LEU A 150 21.25 13.28 19.06
C LEU A 150 22.70 13.01 19.50
N GLU A 151 23.28 11.96 18.94
CA GLU A 151 24.70 11.66 19.12
C GLU A 151 25.58 12.56 18.23
N LEU A 152 26.14 13.63 18.81
CA LEU A 152 27.00 14.61 18.13
C LEU A 152 28.44 14.11 17.88
N GLY A 153 28.57 12.88 17.38
CA GLY A 153 29.84 12.20 17.10
C GLY A 153 29.76 10.73 17.51
N LEU A 154 30.49 9.87 16.79
CA LEU A 154 30.53 8.44 17.12
C LEU A 154 31.36 8.21 18.38
N LYS A 155 30.73 7.70 19.44
CA LYS A 155 31.43 7.26 20.66
C LYS A 155 32.25 6.00 20.33
N THR A 156 33.55 6.03 20.59
CA THR A 156 34.47 4.93 20.27
C THR A 156 34.84 4.10 21.49
N SER A 157 34.89 4.70 22.68
CA SER A 157 35.13 4.05 23.98
C SER A 157 34.11 4.52 25.04
N ASP A 158 34.01 3.79 26.15
CA ASP A 158 33.20 4.20 27.32
C ASP A 158 33.83 5.39 28.09
N GLU A 159 35.11 5.70 27.82
CA GLU A 159 35.82 6.87 28.37
C GLU A 159 35.50 8.17 27.61
N ASP A 160 34.93 8.08 26.40
CA ASP A 160 34.50 9.24 25.60
C ASP A 160 33.27 9.97 26.20
N ILE A 161 32.70 9.45 27.30
CA ILE A 161 31.51 9.98 27.99
C ILE A 161 31.81 11.33 28.69
N GLU A 162 33.07 11.61 29.04
CA GLU A 162 33.46 12.83 29.77
C GLU A 162 33.81 14.02 28.86
N ILE A 163 33.84 13.83 27.53
CA ILE A 163 34.16 14.91 26.60
C ILE A 163 32.95 15.84 26.49
N LYS A 164 33.13 17.13 26.85
CA LYS A 164 32.09 18.15 26.75
C LYS A 164 31.37 18.07 25.39
N PRO A 165 30.03 17.99 25.38
CA PRO A 165 29.27 17.96 24.13
C PRO A 165 29.60 19.22 23.33
N HIS A 166 30.15 19.03 22.14
CA HIS A 166 30.48 20.13 21.27
C HIS A 166 29.18 20.72 20.75
N LYS A 167 28.96 22.01 20.99
CA LYS A 167 27.80 22.73 20.48
C LYS A 167 27.94 22.93 18.98
N PHE A 168 26.97 22.42 18.22
CA PHE A 168 26.90 22.61 16.78
C PHE A 168 25.55 23.20 16.40
N PRO A 169 25.50 24.13 15.43
CA PRO A 169 24.22 24.53 14.86
C PRO A 169 23.58 23.33 14.16
N ILE A 170 22.35 23.02 14.53
CA ILE A 170 21.57 21.93 13.95
C ILE A 170 20.55 22.53 12.99
N PHE A 171 20.52 22.02 11.76
CA PHE A 171 19.54 22.40 10.74
C PHE A 171 18.58 21.24 10.48
N LEU A 172 17.27 21.54 10.48
CA LEU A 172 16.22 20.55 10.28
C LEU A 172 15.65 20.62 8.86
N TYR A 173 15.43 19.46 8.25
CA TYR A 173 14.84 19.32 6.90
C TYR A 173 13.70 18.30 6.95
N ARG A 174 12.52 18.69 6.47
CA ARG A 174 11.35 17.81 6.48
C ARG A 174 11.43 16.82 5.33
N ASP A 175 10.79 15.68 5.51
CA ASP A 175 10.53 14.76 4.43
C ASP A 175 9.10 14.95 3.88
N GLU A 176 8.98 15.34 2.61
CA GLU A 176 7.69 15.44 1.93
C GLU A 176 7.06 14.07 1.64
N CYS A 177 7.85 12.98 1.63
CA CYS A 177 7.33 11.63 1.37
C CYS A 177 6.68 10.97 2.60
N LYS A 178 7.13 11.30 3.82
CA LYS A 178 6.57 10.74 5.05
C LYS A 178 6.44 11.84 6.10
N PRO A 179 5.22 12.22 6.53
CA PRO A 179 5.00 13.39 7.38
C PRO A 179 5.58 13.27 8.79
N GLY A 180 5.76 12.04 9.29
CA GLY A 180 6.43 11.76 10.57
C GLY A 180 7.95 11.59 10.48
N ARG A 181 8.59 11.91 9.36
CA ARG A 181 10.04 11.76 9.18
C ARG A 181 10.69 13.10 8.82
N TYR A 182 11.83 13.36 9.43
CA TYR A 182 12.66 14.53 9.10
C TYR A 182 14.15 14.22 9.31
N PHE A 183 15.00 15.11 8.85
CA PHE A 183 16.45 14.99 8.92
C PHE A 183 17.03 16.14 9.72
N ALA A 184 18.05 15.85 10.52
CA ALA A 184 18.82 16.82 11.27
C ALA A 184 20.28 16.78 10.80
N THR A 185 20.79 17.89 10.32
CA THR A 185 22.20 18.01 9.89
C THR A 185 22.96 18.91 10.86
N HIS A 186 24.18 18.51 11.19
CA HIS A 186 25.10 19.29 12.01
C HIS A 186 26.52 19.04 11.52
N SER A 187 27.51 19.75 12.08
CA SER A 187 28.90 19.62 11.62
C SER A 187 29.45 18.20 11.76
N ALA A 188 28.99 17.42 12.73
CA ALA A 188 29.47 16.05 12.94
C ALA A 188 28.73 14.98 12.11
N GLY A 189 27.64 15.34 11.41
CA GLY A 189 26.92 14.37 10.58
C GLY A 189 25.46 14.69 10.26
N VAL A 190 24.74 13.65 9.84
CA VAL A 190 23.32 13.70 9.47
C VAL A 190 22.57 12.59 10.19
N HIS A 191 21.49 12.95 10.87
CA HIS A 191 20.54 12.05 11.51
C HIS A 191 19.19 12.07 10.78
N MET A 192 18.53 10.93 10.78
CA MET A 192 17.14 10.76 10.37
C MET A 192 16.31 10.50 11.62
N VAL A 193 15.29 11.32 11.84
CA VAL A 193 14.37 11.15 12.98
C VAL A 193 13.00 10.76 12.45
N THR A 194 12.44 9.69 13.00
CA THR A 194 11.09 9.22 12.72
C THR A 194 10.26 9.27 13.98
N ILE A 195 9.16 10.02 13.95
CA ILE A 195 8.19 10.15 15.02
C ILE A 195 7.10 9.09 14.80
N ASN A 196 6.99 8.14 15.72
CA ASN A 196 6.10 6.99 15.56
C ASN A 196 4.62 7.35 15.83
N CYS A 197 4.37 8.28 16.76
CA CYS A 197 3.01 8.67 17.15
C CYS A 197 2.23 9.41 16.04
N VAL A 198 2.89 9.85 14.96
CA VAL A 198 2.27 10.67 13.91
C VAL A 198 1.16 9.95 13.18
N ASP A 199 1.37 8.68 12.82
CA ASP A 199 0.38 7.92 12.04
C ASP A 199 -0.89 7.67 12.88
N GLY A 200 -0.74 7.34 14.16
CA GLY A 200 -1.87 7.16 15.07
C GLY A 200 -2.57 8.48 15.42
N LEU A 201 -1.82 9.57 15.57
CA LEU A 201 -2.39 10.88 15.87
C LEU A 201 -3.17 11.45 14.67
N GLN A 202 -2.70 11.20 13.44
CA GLN A 202 -3.45 11.54 12.22
C GLN A 202 -4.71 10.70 12.06
N ALA A 203 -4.65 9.40 12.39
CA ALA A 203 -5.82 8.53 12.39
C ALA A 203 -6.88 9.01 13.40
N PHE A 204 -6.45 9.36 14.62
CA PHE A 204 -7.30 9.93 15.66
C PHE A 204 -7.90 11.29 15.24
N ALA A 205 -7.10 12.19 14.68
CA ALA A 205 -7.60 13.48 14.20
C ALA A 205 -8.57 13.36 13.01
N SER A 206 -8.57 12.21 12.31
CA SER A 206 -9.45 11.94 11.18
C SER A 206 -10.69 11.12 11.56
N SER A 207 -10.78 10.57 12.79
CA SER A 207 -11.99 9.87 13.24
C SER A 207 -13.08 10.88 13.59
N GLU A 208 -14.25 10.75 12.96
CA GLU A 208 -15.40 11.66 13.13
C GLU A 208 -16.18 11.44 14.44
N SER A 209 -15.77 10.47 15.27
CA SER A 209 -16.43 10.12 16.53
C SER A 209 -15.68 10.74 17.72
N ASP A 210 -16.30 11.72 18.37
CA ASP A 210 -15.78 12.39 19.58
C ASP A 210 -15.69 11.48 20.83
N ASP A 211 -16.28 10.28 20.78
CA ASP A 211 -16.34 9.30 21.89
C ASP A 211 -15.26 8.20 21.86
N VAL A 212 -14.33 8.25 20.90
CA VAL A 212 -13.23 7.28 20.85
C VAL A 212 -12.09 7.82 21.70
N ASP A 213 -11.84 7.19 22.85
CA ASP A 213 -10.65 7.46 23.65
C ASP A 213 -9.39 7.27 22.77
N PRO A 214 -8.37 8.15 22.92
CA PRO A 214 -7.11 7.96 22.21
C PRO A 214 -6.53 6.58 22.56
N PRO A 215 -5.87 5.89 21.61
CA PRO A 215 -5.21 4.63 21.92
C PRO A 215 -4.27 4.86 23.11
N PRO A 216 -4.38 4.07 24.20
CA PRO A 216 -3.63 4.33 25.44
C PRO A 216 -2.11 4.34 25.23
N ASP A 217 -1.63 3.68 24.18
CA ASP A 217 -0.20 3.50 23.89
C ASP A 217 0.35 4.50 22.84
N LEU A 218 -0.44 5.49 22.40
CA LEU A 218 -0.09 6.35 21.25
C LEU A 218 1.23 7.13 21.44
N LEU A 219 1.54 7.52 22.68
CA LEU A 219 2.75 8.25 23.06
C LEU A 219 3.79 7.35 23.75
N GLU A 220 3.50 6.06 23.96
CA GLU A 220 4.44 5.14 24.62
C GLU A 220 5.55 4.67 23.68
N GLU A 221 5.29 4.63 22.37
CA GLU A 221 6.33 4.29 21.40
C GLU A 221 7.31 5.45 21.17
N PRO A 222 8.59 5.32 21.54
CA PRO A 222 9.56 6.39 21.37
C PRO A 222 9.88 6.65 19.90
N SER A 223 10.19 7.90 19.58
CA SER A 223 10.75 8.30 18.31
C SER A 223 12.12 7.66 18.10
N LYS A 224 12.43 7.36 16.83
CA LYS A 224 13.69 6.71 16.44
C LYS A 224 14.59 7.73 15.76
N ALA A 225 15.78 7.92 16.30
CA ALA A 225 16.85 8.69 15.68
C ALA A 225 17.92 7.73 15.12
N GLU A 226 18.04 7.68 13.81
CA GLU A 226 19.06 6.90 13.12
C GLU A 226 20.21 7.82 12.68
N TYR A 227 21.44 7.44 13.02
CA TYR A 227 22.62 8.16 12.55
C TYR A 227 22.98 7.66 11.15
N LEU A 228 22.82 8.51 10.12
CA LEU A 228 23.02 8.10 8.72
C LEU A 228 24.44 8.32 8.24
N VAL A 229 24.98 9.51 8.46
CA VAL A 229 26.33 9.89 8.01
C VAL A 229 27.06 10.49 9.19
N CYS A 230 28.19 9.91 9.57
CA CYS A 230 29.03 10.41 10.65
C CYS A 230 30.38 10.86 10.09
N THR A 231 30.74 12.10 10.41
CA THR A 231 31.98 12.76 9.93
C THR A 231 32.95 13.08 11.06
N LYS A 232 32.58 12.75 12.31
CA LYS A 232 33.36 12.98 13.52
C LYS A 232 33.25 11.80 14.49
N THR A 233 34.38 11.28 14.97
CA THR A 233 34.44 10.42 16.17
C THR A 233 34.65 11.29 17.42
N ALA A 234 34.18 10.83 18.58
CA ALA A 234 34.28 11.58 19.84
C ALA A 234 35.73 11.99 20.18
N SER A 235 36.70 11.18 19.76
CA SER A 235 38.14 11.34 19.98
C SER A 235 38.87 12.25 18.99
N LEU A 236 38.23 12.72 17.91
CA LEU A 236 38.87 13.57 16.88
C LEU A 236 38.44 15.03 17.00
N GLU A 237 39.41 15.94 17.14
CA GLU A 237 39.13 17.38 17.16
C GLU A 237 38.78 17.92 15.75
N LYS A 238 39.33 17.32 14.69
CA LYS A 238 39.05 17.71 13.31
C LYS A 238 37.72 17.12 12.84
N VAL A 239 36.88 17.97 12.29
CA VAL A 239 35.57 17.62 11.73
C VAL A 239 35.59 17.89 10.24
N ASN A 240 34.98 17.00 9.44
CA ASN A 240 34.64 17.29 8.06
C ASN A 240 33.16 17.70 7.98
N PRO A 241 32.83 19.00 8.08
CA PRO A 241 31.45 19.42 8.26
C PRO A 241 30.59 19.19 7.02
N VAL A 242 29.30 18.93 7.26
CA VAL A 242 28.27 18.91 6.22
C VAL A 242 28.02 20.35 5.76
N ILE A 243 28.31 20.64 4.50
CA ILE A 243 28.10 21.97 3.89
C ILE A 243 26.76 22.01 3.16
N GLY A 244 26.38 20.92 2.51
CA GLY A 244 25.15 20.83 1.72
C GLY A 244 24.35 19.59 2.03
N PHE A 245 23.04 19.74 2.10
CA PHE A 245 22.09 18.65 2.27
C PHE A 245 20.89 18.85 1.34
N SER A 246 20.50 17.79 0.65
CA SER A 246 19.29 17.77 -0.17
C SER A 246 18.64 16.40 -0.16
N ILE A 247 17.32 16.38 -0.29
CA ILE A 247 16.52 15.16 -0.42
C ILE A 247 16.04 15.08 -1.87
N TYR A 248 16.31 13.97 -2.52
CA TYR A 248 15.84 13.65 -3.86
C TYR A 248 14.79 12.54 -3.76
N TYR A 249 13.75 12.58 -4.58
CA TYR A 249 12.55 11.74 -4.39
C TYR A 249 12.31 10.69 -5.48
N LYS A 250 13.19 10.57 -6.49
CA LYS A 250 12.97 9.68 -7.64
C LYS A 250 14.25 8.97 -8.12
N PRO A 251 14.79 7.97 -7.42
CA PRO A 251 14.30 7.33 -6.17
C PRO A 251 14.58 8.18 -4.91
N ALA A 252 13.92 7.86 -3.80
CA ALA A 252 14.11 8.57 -2.53
C ALA A 252 15.56 8.39 -2.06
N SER A 253 16.35 9.46 -2.02
CA SER A 253 17.76 9.43 -1.68
C SER A 253 18.17 10.73 -1.01
N ILE A 254 19.04 10.64 -0.01
CA ILE A 254 19.68 11.82 0.56
C ILE A 254 21.01 12.08 -0.14
N MET A 255 21.28 13.35 -0.37
CA MET A 255 22.51 13.85 -0.97
C MET A 255 23.20 14.76 0.03
N VAL A 256 24.42 14.41 0.42
CA VAL A 256 25.21 15.13 1.43
C VAL A 256 26.53 15.57 0.80
N LEU A 257 26.83 16.86 0.89
CA LEU A 257 28.10 17.45 0.46
C LEU A 257 28.93 17.80 1.69
N LEU A 258 30.14 17.28 1.75
CA LEU A 258 31.11 17.52 2.82
C LEU A 258 32.13 18.61 2.43
N ALA A 259 32.85 19.13 3.43
CA ALA A 259 33.80 20.22 3.24
C ALA A 259 35.08 19.84 2.48
N ASP A 260 35.44 18.57 2.48
CA ASP A 260 36.51 18.01 1.65
C ASP A 260 36.12 17.87 0.17
N GLY A 261 34.88 18.21 -0.21
CA GLY A 261 34.35 18.03 -1.55
C GLY A 261 33.79 16.62 -1.81
N SER A 262 33.76 15.74 -0.80
CA SER A 262 33.12 14.43 -0.92
C SER A 262 31.60 14.55 -1.04
N PHE A 263 31.03 13.85 -2.01
CA PHE A 263 29.59 13.76 -2.22
C PHE A 263 29.09 12.35 -1.84
N ILE A 264 28.12 12.29 -0.94
CA ILE A 264 27.53 11.03 -0.46
C ILE A 264 26.08 10.99 -0.92
N THR A 265 25.69 9.90 -1.59
CA THR A 265 24.30 9.60 -1.90
C THR A 265 23.90 8.33 -1.16
N LEU A 266 22.86 8.40 -0.33
CA LEU A 266 22.29 7.23 0.35
C LEU A 266 20.84 7.05 -0.08
N GLU A 267 20.50 5.84 -0.50
CA GLU A 267 19.14 5.49 -0.85
C GLU A 267 18.31 5.27 0.40
N LEU A 268 17.16 5.96 0.48
CA LEU A 268 16.20 5.77 1.54
C LEU A 268 15.29 4.61 1.14
N LEU A 269 15.56 3.43 1.69
CA LEU A 269 14.66 2.29 1.53
C LEU A 269 13.35 2.60 2.24
N TYR A 270 12.35 3.01 1.47
CA TYR A 270 10.96 2.95 1.91
C TYR A 270 10.53 1.51 1.71
N THR A 271 10.25 0.78 2.79
CA THR A 271 9.33 -0.35 2.70
C THR A 271 7.96 0.28 2.45
N PRO A 272 7.40 0.24 1.22
CA PRO A 272 5.97 0.36 1.13
C PRO A 272 5.43 -0.74 2.02
N ILE A 273 4.57 -0.37 2.95
CA ILE A 273 3.65 -1.32 3.56
C ILE A 273 3.03 -2.01 2.34
N LEU A 274 3.43 -3.25 2.07
CA LEU A 274 2.88 -4.02 0.96
C LEU A 274 1.37 -3.94 1.17
N PRO A 275 0.58 -3.47 0.19
CA PRO A 275 -0.85 -3.45 0.34
C PRO A 275 -1.25 -4.85 0.75
N ALA A 276 -1.94 -4.97 1.90
CA ALA A 276 -2.46 -6.23 2.37
C ALA A 276 -3.20 -6.86 1.19
N MET A 277 -2.60 -7.88 0.58
CA MET A 277 -3.19 -8.58 -0.55
C MET A 277 -4.53 -9.08 -0.04
N GLY A 278 -5.61 -8.59 -0.65
CA GLY A 278 -6.95 -8.68 -0.12
C GLY A 278 -7.27 -10.06 0.42
N ASP A 279 -7.92 -10.08 1.59
CA ASP A 279 -8.45 -11.27 2.25
C ASP A 279 -9.47 -11.96 1.33
N GLY A 280 -8.95 -12.80 0.45
CA GLY A 280 -9.70 -13.63 -0.48
C GLY A 280 -9.52 -15.11 -0.19
N SER A 281 -9.64 -15.50 1.09
CA SER A 281 -10.05 -16.84 1.53
C SER A 281 -9.85 -16.94 3.04
N ASN A 282 -10.93 -16.96 3.80
CA ASN A 282 -10.92 -17.35 5.20
C ASN A 282 -10.63 -18.86 5.28
N SER A 283 -9.35 -19.22 5.21
CA SER A 283 -8.87 -20.53 5.63
C SER A 283 -8.71 -20.52 7.15
N SER A 284 -9.29 -21.50 7.81
CA SER A 284 -9.24 -21.81 9.25
C SER A 284 -7.83 -21.96 9.86
N LEU A 285 -6.78 -21.66 9.11
CA LEU A 285 -5.39 -21.51 9.57
C LEU A 285 -5.05 -20.08 10.02
N LYS A 286 -5.83 -19.06 9.62
CA LYS A 286 -5.63 -17.66 10.05
C LYS A 286 -6.06 -17.44 11.50
N GLU A 287 -7.11 -18.11 11.97
CA GLU A 287 -7.58 -17.98 13.37
C GLU A 287 -6.63 -18.61 14.40
N LEU A 288 -5.70 -19.49 13.99
CA LEU A 288 -4.73 -20.09 14.91
C LEU A 288 -3.44 -19.25 15.08
N LEU A 289 -3.24 -18.23 14.25
CA LEU A 289 -2.02 -17.41 14.22
C LEU A 289 -2.42 -15.95 14.40
N LYS A 290 -2.31 -15.46 15.63
CA LYS A 290 -2.68 -14.08 16.03
C LYS A 290 -1.94 -12.99 15.24
N GLU A 291 -0.81 -13.31 14.60
CA GLU A 291 -0.06 -12.39 13.73
C GLU A 291 0.43 -13.11 12.45
N PRO A 292 0.45 -12.43 11.30
CA PRO A 292 1.07 -12.96 10.10
C PRO A 292 2.57 -13.18 10.34
N PHE A 293 3.06 -14.35 9.92
CA PHE A 293 4.46 -14.76 10.13
C PHE A 293 5.48 -13.75 9.55
N ASP A 294 5.09 -13.00 8.52
CA ASP A 294 5.91 -11.93 7.95
C ASP A 294 6.17 -10.80 8.96
N GLN A 295 5.15 -10.40 9.73
CA GLN A 295 5.31 -9.39 10.79
C GLN A 295 6.14 -9.93 11.95
N TYR A 296 6.00 -11.22 12.28
CA TYR A 296 6.82 -11.89 13.28
C TYR A 296 8.31 -11.91 12.91
N ILE A 297 8.65 -12.27 11.66
CA ILE A 297 10.04 -12.22 11.17
C ILE A 297 10.54 -10.77 11.09
N GLN A 298 9.71 -9.83 10.62
CA GLN A 298 10.06 -8.41 10.64
C GLN A 298 10.37 -7.94 12.05
N ASN A 299 9.60 -8.36 13.06
CA ASN A 299 9.85 -8.04 14.46
C ASN A 299 11.16 -8.64 14.99
N ILE A 300 11.53 -9.85 14.56
CA ILE A 300 12.83 -10.45 14.92
C ILE A 300 14.00 -9.68 14.27
N LEU A 301 13.80 -9.18 13.05
CA LEU A 301 14.79 -8.44 12.28
C LEU A 301 14.74 -6.92 12.54
N LYS A 302 13.85 -6.42 13.40
CA LYS A 302 13.79 -5.00 13.77
C LYS A 302 15.09 -4.64 14.48
N LYS A 303 15.77 -3.65 13.92
CA LYS A 303 17.05 -3.13 14.41
C LYS A 303 16.83 -2.36 15.71
N ALA A 304 17.72 -2.56 16.68
CA ALA A 304 17.83 -1.69 17.85
C ALA A 304 18.86 -0.55 17.64
N SER A 305 19.88 -0.77 16.79
CA SER A 305 20.96 0.18 16.56
C SER A 305 21.17 0.45 15.05
N SER A 306 21.29 1.72 14.67
CA SER A 306 21.70 2.13 13.32
C SER A 306 23.21 2.30 13.25
N GLN A 307 23.86 1.71 12.23
CA GLN A 307 25.28 1.99 11.97
C GLN A 307 25.39 3.10 10.90
N PRO A 308 25.96 4.27 11.22
CA PRO A 308 26.16 5.34 10.25
C PRO A 308 27.23 4.99 9.22
N VAL A 309 27.12 5.59 8.03
CA VAL A 309 28.20 5.63 7.06
C VAL A 309 29.29 6.57 7.56
N LEU A 310 30.49 6.03 7.79
CA LEU A 310 31.63 6.78 8.33
C LEU A 310 32.45 7.43 7.22
N LYS A 311 32.56 8.76 7.25
CA LYS A 311 33.41 9.56 6.36
C LYS A 311 34.28 10.49 7.18
N LEU A 312 35.35 9.90 7.74
CA LEU A 312 36.33 10.59 8.56
C LEU A 312 37.30 11.39 7.67
N PRO A 313 37.80 12.54 8.14
CA PRO A 313 38.74 13.35 7.36
C PRO A 313 40.03 12.58 7.05
N ALA A 314 40.41 12.54 5.77
CA ALA A 314 41.68 12.01 5.31
C ALA A 314 42.77 13.08 5.48
N GLY A 315 43.46 13.11 6.64
CA GLY A 315 44.54 14.09 6.86
C GLY A 315 44.96 14.37 8.30
N GLY A 316 44.42 13.66 9.29
CA GLY A 316 45.15 13.43 10.54
C GLY A 316 45.88 12.10 10.43
N GLU A 317 46.98 11.92 11.14
CA GLU A 317 47.47 10.56 11.44
C GLU A 317 46.27 9.82 12.05
N GLN A 318 45.58 9.01 11.23
CA GLN A 318 44.51 8.17 11.73
C GLN A 318 45.23 7.19 12.64
N ASN A 319 45.10 7.40 13.95
CA ASN A 319 45.72 6.53 14.91
C ASN A 319 45.17 5.13 14.63
N LEU A 320 46.00 4.22 14.14
CA LEU A 320 45.61 2.88 13.66
C LEU A 320 44.75 2.15 14.71
N GLU A 321 44.99 2.47 15.97
CA GLU A 321 44.25 2.07 17.17
C GLU A 321 42.76 2.43 17.11
N GLN A 322 42.38 3.63 16.66
CA GLN A 322 40.98 4.05 16.58
C GLN A 322 40.23 3.35 15.44
N SER A 323 40.88 3.17 14.28
CA SER A 323 40.31 2.38 13.19
C SER A 323 40.10 0.93 13.60
N TYR A 324 41.04 0.39 14.39
CA TYR A 324 40.93 -0.93 14.98
C TYR A 324 39.81 -1.03 16.02
N GLU A 325 39.65 -0.04 16.91
CA GLU A 325 38.57 -0.03 17.90
C GLU A 325 37.19 0.15 17.25
N ILE A 326 37.06 0.98 16.21
CA ILE A 326 35.82 1.06 15.41
C ILE A 326 35.53 -0.31 14.78
N LEU A 327 36.51 -0.94 14.15
CA LEU A 327 36.35 -2.26 13.54
C LEU A 327 35.93 -3.32 14.58
N LYS A 328 36.55 -3.31 15.75
CA LYS A 328 36.25 -4.24 16.85
C LYS A 328 34.84 -4.03 17.38
N ARG A 329 34.40 -2.78 17.57
CA ARG A 329 33.02 -2.45 17.94
C ARG A 329 32.04 -2.89 16.86
N THR A 330 32.32 -2.57 15.59
CA THR A 330 31.50 -2.99 14.45
C THR A 330 31.38 -4.50 14.38
N ALA A 331 32.48 -5.24 14.51
CA ALA A 331 32.49 -6.70 14.54
C ALA A 331 31.69 -7.27 15.73
N LYS A 332 31.79 -6.65 16.92
CA LYS A 332 31.00 -7.02 18.10
C LYS A 332 29.51 -6.83 17.86
N VAL A 333 29.08 -5.66 17.37
CA VAL A 333 27.67 -5.36 17.05
C VAL A 333 27.14 -6.31 15.98
N PHE A 334 27.92 -6.58 14.92
CA PHE A 334 27.52 -7.55 13.89
C PHE A 334 27.34 -8.96 14.47
N ARG A 335 28.20 -9.38 15.38
CA ARG A 335 28.14 -10.73 15.96
C ARG A 335 27.00 -10.86 16.98
N GLU A 336 26.81 -9.87 17.83
CA GLU A 336 25.88 -9.94 18.96
C GLU A 336 24.44 -9.58 18.58
N GLU A 337 24.25 -8.55 17.73
CA GLU A 337 22.93 -8.08 17.34
C GLU A 337 22.48 -8.69 16.01
N TYR A 338 23.27 -8.50 14.94
CA TYR A 338 22.84 -8.88 13.59
C TYR A 338 22.85 -10.40 13.38
N LEU A 339 23.99 -11.05 13.60
CA LEU A 339 24.11 -12.49 13.33
C LEU A 339 23.14 -13.29 14.19
N LYS A 340 23.00 -12.92 15.47
CA LYS A 340 22.08 -13.57 16.41
C LYS A 340 20.60 -13.42 16.01
N GLN A 341 20.18 -12.23 15.57
CA GLN A 341 18.81 -12.01 15.08
C GLN A 341 18.57 -12.77 13.77
N HIS A 342 19.54 -12.75 12.84
CA HIS A 342 19.44 -13.49 11.58
C HIS A 342 19.42 -15.01 11.78
N THR A 343 20.23 -15.55 12.70
CA THR A 343 20.18 -16.99 13.04
C THR A 343 18.84 -17.34 13.67
N LYS A 344 18.32 -16.52 14.58
CA LYS A 344 17.00 -16.73 15.18
C LYS A 344 15.87 -16.70 14.13
N ALA A 345 15.90 -15.73 13.22
CA ALA A 345 14.92 -15.65 12.12
C ALA A 345 15.01 -16.89 11.21
N ARG A 346 16.23 -17.36 10.93
CA ARG A 346 16.47 -18.58 10.16
C ARG A 346 15.92 -19.83 10.86
N GLU A 347 16.15 -19.98 12.17
CA GLU A 347 15.62 -21.11 12.95
C GLU A 347 14.09 -21.13 12.96
N GLU A 348 13.44 -19.97 13.13
CA GLU A 348 11.97 -19.87 13.09
C GLU A 348 11.41 -20.16 11.68
N LEU A 349 12.12 -19.74 10.62
CA LEU A 349 11.81 -20.11 9.25
C LEU A 349 11.93 -21.62 9.02
N GLU A 350 13.02 -22.24 9.45
CA GLU A 350 13.26 -23.67 9.31
C GLU A 350 12.16 -24.48 10.05
N LYS A 351 11.85 -24.13 11.31
CA LYS A 351 10.74 -24.75 12.07
C LYS A 351 9.40 -24.62 11.35
N ARG A 352 9.13 -23.46 10.75
CA ARG A 352 7.86 -23.23 10.03
C ARG A 352 7.80 -24.07 8.76
N VAL A 353 8.90 -24.18 8.02
CA VAL A 353 9.02 -25.05 6.84
C VAL A 353 8.82 -26.51 7.23
N GLU A 354 9.45 -26.99 8.30
CA GLU A 354 9.26 -28.35 8.82
C GLU A 354 7.79 -28.63 9.19
N THR A 355 7.15 -27.70 9.90
CA THR A 355 5.74 -27.83 10.28
C THR A 355 4.84 -27.89 9.04
N LEU A 356 5.06 -27.00 8.07
CA LEU A 356 4.29 -26.96 6.82
C LEU A 356 4.50 -28.21 5.97
N THR A 357 5.72 -28.75 5.91
CA THR A 357 5.99 -30.00 5.17
C THR A 357 5.32 -31.20 5.84
N LEU A 358 5.29 -31.24 7.18
CA LEU A 358 4.54 -32.26 7.93
C LEU A 358 3.03 -32.18 7.66
N ILE A 359 2.45 -30.97 7.74
CA ILE A 359 1.03 -30.74 7.42
C ILE A 359 0.71 -31.16 5.99
N LYS A 360 1.55 -30.76 5.02
CA LYS A 360 1.40 -31.16 3.62
C LYS A 360 1.40 -32.68 3.46
N LYS A 361 2.30 -33.39 4.13
CA LYS A 361 2.38 -34.85 4.08
C LYS A 361 1.12 -35.50 4.67
N ASN A 362 0.61 -34.98 5.78
CA ASN A 362 -0.62 -35.46 6.41
C ASN A 362 -1.83 -35.24 5.49
N GLN A 363 -1.99 -34.04 4.93
CA GLN A 363 -3.07 -33.72 3.98
C GLN A 363 -3.01 -34.61 2.73
N GLN A 364 -1.81 -34.89 2.22
CA GLN A 364 -1.65 -35.83 1.10
C GLN A 364 -2.05 -37.27 1.46
N ALA A 365 -1.79 -37.70 2.70
CA ALA A 365 -2.22 -39.02 3.17
C ALA A 365 -3.74 -39.11 3.33
N GLU A 366 -4.37 -38.06 3.87
CA GLU A 366 -5.82 -37.97 3.98
C GLU A 366 -6.50 -37.94 2.62
N LEU A 367 -5.99 -37.17 1.67
CA LEU A 367 -6.50 -37.14 0.29
C LEU A 367 -6.47 -38.54 -0.35
N LYS A 368 -5.36 -39.28 -0.19
CA LYS A 368 -5.26 -40.66 -0.69
C LYS A 368 -6.26 -41.60 0.00
N LYS A 369 -6.56 -41.38 1.27
CA LYS A 369 -7.56 -42.17 2.01
C LYS A 369 -8.96 -41.89 1.46
N ILE A 370 -9.31 -40.61 1.28
CA ILE A 370 -10.59 -40.18 0.72
C ILE A 370 -10.76 -40.70 -0.72
N GLU A 371 -9.69 -40.70 -1.52
CA GLU A 371 -9.72 -41.23 -2.88
C GLU A 371 -10.05 -42.73 -2.91
N LYS A 372 -9.45 -43.51 -1.99
CA LYS A 372 -9.79 -44.94 -1.83
C LYS A 372 -11.23 -45.16 -1.37
N GLU A 373 -11.70 -44.37 -0.40
CA GLU A 373 -13.10 -44.43 0.07
C GLU A 373 -14.08 -44.09 -1.06
N LYS A 374 -13.75 -43.10 -1.88
CA LYS A 374 -14.53 -42.73 -3.08
C LYS A 374 -14.59 -43.87 -4.09
N GLU A 375 -13.46 -44.52 -4.40
CA GLU A 375 -13.44 -45.69 -5.29
C GLU A 375 -14.29 -46.84 -4.74
N GLN A 376 -14.20 -47.11 -3.44
CA GLN A 376 -14.99 -48.16 -2.80
C GLN A 376 -16.49 -47.84 -2.85
N LEU A 377 -16.87 -46.59 -2.59
CA LEU A 377 -18.26 -46.14 -2.68
C LEU A 377 -18.78 -46.22 -4.11
N HIS A 378 -17.97 -45.86 -5.11
CA HIS A 378 -18.32 -45.99 -6.52
C HIS A 378 -18.54 -47.46 -6.92
N LYS A 379 -17.67 -48.37 -6.49
CA LYS A 379 -17.84 -49.82 -6.72
C LYS A 379 -19.13 -50.33 -6.08
N ASN A 380 -19.41 -49.93 -4.84
CA ASN A 380 -20.64 -50.33 -4.15
C ASN A 380 -21.89 -49.78 -4.84
N ALA A 381 -21.86 -48.53 -5.32
CA ALA A 381 -22.96 -47.95 -6.09
C ALA A 381 -23.18 -48.69 -7.41
N SER A 382 -22.10 -49.07 -8.11
CA SER A 382 -22.19 -49.88 -9.33
C SER A 382 -22.83 -51.24 -9.07
N LEU A 383 -22.38 -51.96 -8.03
CA LEU A 383 -22.97 -53.25 -7.65
C LEU A 383 -24.44 -53.13 -7.24
N LEU A 384 -24.80 -52.04 -6.56
CA LEU A 384 -26.18 -51.80 -6.18
C LEU A 384 -27.05 -51.50 -7.41
N THR A 385 -26.51 -50.77 -8.39
CA THR A 385 -27.19 -50.47 -9.66
C THR A 385 -27.45 -51.75 -10.46
N GLU A 386 -26.45 -52.63 -10.57
CA GLU A 386 -26.59 -53.94 -11.22
C GLU A 386 -27.70 -54.78 -10.55
N LYS A 387 -27.66 -54.89 -9.22
CA LYS A 387 -28.73 -55.59 -8.48
C LYS A 387 -30.10 -54.97 -8.67
N TYR A 388 -30.19 -53.64 -8.75
CA TYR A 388 -31.46 -52.96 -8.96
C TYR A 388 -32.00 -53.23 -10.36
N GLU A 389 -31.15 -53.28 -11.38
CA GLU A 389 -31.53 -53.65 -12.75
C GLU A 389 -32.04 -55.09 -12.81
N ASP A 390 -31.35 -56.04 -12.17
CA ASP A 390 -31.79 -57.44 -12.09
C ASP A 390 -33.16 -57.58 -11.42
N ILE A 391 -33.36 -56.88 -10.29
CA ILE A 391 -34.64 -56.88 -9.57
C ILE A 391 -35.73 -56.28 -10.45
N LYS A 392 -35.45 -55.18 -11.16
CA LYS A 392 -36.39 -54.53 -12.07
C LYS A 392 -36.79 -55.44 -13.24
N ILE A 393 -35.84 -56.19 -13.80
CA ILE A 393 -36.11 -57.19 -14.85
C ILE A 393 -37.05 -58.28 -14.30
N LYS A 394 -36.73 -58.85 -13.13
CA LYS A 394 -37.56 -59.87 -12.47
C LYS A 394 -38.95 -59.33 -12.12
N GLN A 395 -39.03 -58.12 -11.61
CA GLN A 395 -40.30 -57.46 -11.30
C GLN A 395 -41.15 -57.29 -12.56
N ASN A 396 -40.56 -56.85 -13.68
CA ASN A 396 -41.25 -56.74 -14.95
C ASN A 396 -41.71 -58.11 -15.49
N GLU A 397 -40.92 -59.16 -15.29
CA GLU A 397 -41.32 -60.52 -15.66
C GLU A 397 -42.52 -61.00 -14.83
N ILE A 398 -42.49 -60.82 -13.51
CA ILE A 398 -43.60 -61.14 -12.61
C ILE A 398 -44.83 -60.31 -12.99
N HIS A 399 -44.65 -59.01 -13.26
CA HIS A 399 -45.73 -58.13 -13.69
C HIS A 399 -46.39 -58.65 -14.97
N ARG A 400 -45.62 -59.00 -16.00
CA ARG A 400 -46.14 -59.62 -17.23
C ARG A 400 -46.84 -60.95 -16.97
N ARG A 401 -46.36 -61.76 -16.03
CA ARG A 401 -47.03 -63.02 -15.63
C ARG A 401 -48.37 -62.75 -14.97
N CYS A 402 -48.43 -61.78 -14.05
CA CYS A 402 -49.67 -61.35 -13.41
C CYS A 402 -50.65 -60.76 -14.44
N GLU A 403 -50.19 -59.91 -15.36
CA GLU A 403 -51.00 -59.40 -16.48
C GLU A 403 -51.57 -60.53 -17.34
N ARG A 404 -50.76 -61.55 -17.67
CA ARG A 404 -51.24 -62.72 -18.42
C ARG A 404 -52.29 -63.52 -17.65
N LEU A 405 -52.08 -63.73 -16.34
CA LEU A 405 -53.05 -64.41 -15.49
C LEU A 405 -54.36 -63.62 -15.38
N LEU A 406 -54.27 -62.31 -15.14
CA LEU A 406 -55.43 -61.42 -15.15
C LEU A 406 -56.16 -61.46 -16.49
N MET A 407 -55.44 -61.39 -17.60
CA MET A 407 -56.02 -61.51 -18.94
C MET A 407 -56.71 -62.87 -19.14
N LEU A 408 -56.15 -63.97 -18.67
CA LEU A 408 -56.77 -65.30 -18.75
C LEU A 408 -58.03 -65.41 -17.88
N ILE A 409 -58.00 -64.81 -16.68
CA ILE A 409 -59.17 -64.74 -15.78
C ILE A 409 -60.28 -63.91 -16.42
N SER A 410 -59.95 -62.74 -16.98
CA SER A 410 -60.90 -61.90 -17.72
C SER A 410 -61.44 -62.61 -18.96
N LYS A 411 -60.63 -63.38 -19.70
CA LYS A 411 -61.08 -64.19 -20.85
C LYS A 411 -62.06 -65.31 -20.49
N LYS A 412 -61.95 -65.90 -19.29
CA LYS A 412 -62.91 -66.90 -18.81
C LYS A 412 -64.26 -66.29 -18.38
N ARG A 413 -64.36 -64.98 -18.25
CA ARG A 413 -65.63 -64.29 -17.94
C ARG A 413 -66.37 -63.98 -19.23
N ASN A 414 -67.61 -64.46 -19.33
CA ASN A 414 -68.42 -64.34 -20.54
C ASN A 414 -69.13 -62.97 -20.69
N LYS A 415 -69.00 -62.08 -19.69
CA LYS A 415 -69.56 -60.73 -19.72
C LYS A 415 -68.55 -59.73 -19.11
N PRO A 416 -68.23 -58.63 -19.81
CA PRO A 416 -67.38 -57.59 -19.26
C PRO A 416 -68.08 -56.86 -18.11
N THR A 417 -67.31 -56.52 -17.09
CA THR A 417 -67.76 -55.76 -15.92
C THR A 417 -68.01 -54.30 -16.35
N GLY A 418 -68.92 -53.58 -15.68
CA GLY A 418 -69.18 -52.15 -16.01
C GLY A 418 -67.93 -51.27 -16.00
N ALA A 419 -66.96 -51.59 -15.13
CA ALA A 419 -65.64 -50.95 -15.11
C ALA A 419 -64.76 -51.31 -16.34
N GLU A 420 -64.88 -52.52 -16.88
CA GLU A 420 -64.15 -52.94 -18.09
C GLU A 420 -64.72 -52.27 -19.35
N GLN A 421 -66.04 -52.04 -19.41
CA GLN A 421 -66.65 -51.28 -20.52
C GLN A 421 -66.22 -49.81 -20.53
N ALA A 422 -66.15 -49.18 -19.34
CA ALA A 422 -65.58 -47.84 -19.22
C ALA A 422 -64.11 -47.82 -19.66
N PHE A 423 -63.31 -48.80 -19.21
CA PHE A 423 -61.91 -48.93 -19.60
C PHE A 423 -61.71 -49.16 -21.11
N ILE A 424 -62.59 -49.92 -21.77
CA ILE A 424 -62.55 -50.10 -23.24
C ILE A 424 -62.81 -48.78 -23.96
N LYS A 425 -63.78 -47.99 -23.48
CA LYS A 425 -64.07 -46.67 -24.06
C LYS A 425 -62.88 -45.72 -23.87
N ASP A 426 -62.29 -45.69 -22.68
CA ASP A 426 -61.11 -44.89 -22.39
C ASP A 426 -59.89 -45.37 -23.22
N TYR A 427 -59.74 -46.69 -23.42
CA TYR A 427 -58.70 -47.26 -24.26
C TYR A 427 -58.86 -46.87 -25.73
N GLN A 428 -60.10 -46.84 -26.25
CA GLN A 428 -60.39 -46.34 -27.59
C GLN A 428 -60.05 -44.86 -27.72
N GLU A 429 -60.43 -44.04 -26.74
CA GLU A 429 -60.09 -42.61 -26.72
C GLU A 429 -58.57 -42.39 -26.67
N ILE A 430 -57.85 -43.18 -25.87
CA ILE A 430 -56.38 -43.15 -25.79
C ILE A 430 -55.76 -43.63 -27.10
N SER A 431 -56.28 -44.69 -27.72
CA SER A 431 -55.82 -45.19 -29.02
C SER A 431 -55.95 -44.13 -30.12
N GLU A 432 -57.08 -43.43 -30.17
CA GLU A 432 -57.27 -42.29 -31.06
C GLU A 432 -56.28 -41.16 -30.78
N LYS A 433 -56.04 -40.84 -29.49
CA LYS A 433 -55.02 -39.84 -29.10
C LYS A 433 -53.62 -40.28 -29.54
N ILE A 434 -53.26 -41.55 -29.37
CA ILE A 434 -51.98 -42.13 -29.78
C ILE A 434 -51.82 -42.05 -31.30
N SER A 435 -52.86 -42.40 -32.08
CA SER A 435 -52.85 -42.26 -33.54
C SER A 435 -52.61 -40.80 -33.96
N LYS A 436 -53.31 -39.85 -33.32
CA LYS A 436 -53.08 -38.41 -33.55
C LYS A 436 -51.65 -37.98 -33.19
N TYR A 437 -51.06 -38.54 -32.13
CA TYR A 437 -49.66 -38.27 -31.76
C TYR A 437 -48.67 -38.91 -32.74
N PHE A 438 -48.92 -40.11 -33.24
CA PHE A 438 -48.09 -40.72 -34.29
C PHE A 438 -48.10 -39.89 -35.56
N ASP A 439 -49.25 -39.37 -35.98
CA ASP A 439 -49.35 -38.46 -37.13
C ASP A 439 -48.58 -37.16 -36.89
N ARG A 440 -48.66 -36.60 -35.67
CA ARG A 440 -47.90 -35.40 -35.27
C ARG A 440 -46.39 -35.67 -35.25
N ILE A 441 -45.96 -36.81 -34.72
CA ILE A 441 -44.55 -37.23 -34.70
C ILE A 441 -44.05 -37.50 -36.11
N GLY A 442 -44.87 -38.11 -36.98
CA GLY A 442 -44.56 -38.30 -38.39
C GLY A 442 -44.35 -36.97 -39.11
N LYS A 443 -45.28 -36.03 -38.93
CA LYS A 443 -45.17 -34.65 -39.43
C LYS A 443 -43.94 -33.94 -38.85
N PHE A 444 -43.64 -34.12 -37.56
CA PHE A 444 -42.47 -33.53 -36.91
C PHE A 444 -41.16 -34.12 -37.44
N LYS A 445 -41.08 -35.43 -37.62
CA LYS A 445 -39.91 -36.12 -38.19
C LYS A 445 -39.69 -35.73 -39.65
N GLN A 446 -40.76 -35.52 -40.41
CA GLN A 446 -40.69 -35.03 -41.78
C GLN A 446 -40.23 -33.56 -41.84
N ARG A 447 -40.66 -32.71 -40.89
CA ARG A 447 -40.13 -31.35 -40.71
C ARG A 447 -38.67 -31.34 -40.29
N MET A 448 -38.26 -32.23 -39.37
CA MET A 448 -36.85 -32.41 -38.97
C MET A 448 -35.99 -32.81 -40.16
N ARG A 449 -36.41 -33.81 -40.96
CA ARG A 449 -35.69 -34.20 -42.19
C ARG A 449 -35.63 -33.07 -43.20
N TYR A 450 -36.72 -32.33 -43.37
CA TYR A 450 -36.73 -31.15 -44.24
C TYR A 450 -35.73 -30.09 -43.75
N GLN A 451 -35.68 -29.82 -42.44
CA GLN A 451 -34.70 -28.91 -41.84
C GLN A 451 -33.27 -29.43 -41.96
N GLU A 452 -33.02 -30.73 -41.78
CA GLU A 452 -31.69 -31.33 -42.01
C GLU A 452 -31.24 -31.17 -43.46
N VAL A 453 -32.12 -31.41 -44.44
CA VAL A 453 -31.84 -31.21 -45.87
C VAL A 453 -31.60 -29.73 -46.18
N GLN A 454 -32.39 -28.81 -45.58
CA GLN A 454 -32.15 -27.37 -45.71
C GLN A 454 -30.82 -26.95 -45.07
N MET A 455 -30.47 -27.48 -43.90
CA MET A 455 -29.17 -27.23 -43.26
C MET A 455 -28.00 -27.78 -44.09
N GLN A 456 -28.15 -28.93 -44.75
CA GLN A 456 -27.13 -29.44 -45.67
C GLN A 456 -27.02 -28.58 -46.94
N ASN A 457 -28.14 -28.12 -47.48
CA ASN A 457 -28.17 -27.20 -48.61
C ASN A 457 -27.67 -25.78 -48.26
N TRP A 458 -27.72 -25.37 -47.00
CA TRP A 458 -27.10 -24.13 -46.52
C TRP A 458 -25.60 -24.27 -46.28
N LYS A 459 -25.11 -25.47 -45.94
CA LYS A 459 -23.67 -25.77 -45.82
C LYS A 459 -22.95 -25.91 -47.18
N SER A 460 -23.67 -26.24 -48.26
CA SER A 460 -23.08 -26.39 -49.60
C SER A 460 -22.63 -25.08 -50.29
N PRO A 461 -23.24 -23.90 -50.10
CA PRO A 461 -22.70 -22.63 -50.60
C PRO A 461 -21.50 -22.09 -49.81
N GLU A 462 -21.27 -22.52 -48.56
CA GLU A 462 -20.05 -22.14 -47.81
C GLU A 462 -18.79 -22.77 -48.43
N VAL A 463 -18.86 -24.00 -48.93
CA VAL A 463 -17.75 -24.65 -49.64
C VAL A 463 -17.50 -24.03 -51.02
N LYS A 464 -18.53 -23.48 -51.67
CA LYS A 464 -18.40 -22.77 -52.99
C LYS A 464 -17.98 -21.30 -52.88
N LYS A 465 -18.17 -20.64 -51.72
CA LYS A 465 -17.63 -19.29 -51.47
C LYS A 465 -16.12 -19.28 -51.19
N VAL A 466 -15.56 -20.37 -50.68
CA VAL A 466 -14.10 -20.50 -50.48
C VAL A 466 -13.34 -20.73 -51.79
N SER A 467 -13.95 -21.39 -52.79
CA SER A 467 -13.31 -21.61 -54.10
C SER A 467 -13.36 -20.39 -55.03
N SER A 468 -14.30 -19.47 -54.85
CA SER A 468 -14.46 -18.26 -55.68
C SER A 468 -13.55 -17.09 -55.27
N ILE A 469 -12.98 -17.12 -54.04
CA ILE A 469 -11.97 -16.15 -53.58
C ILE A 469 -10.58 -16.45 -54.20
N ASN A 470 -10.28 -17.71 -54.54
CA ASN A 470 -8.99 -18.08 -55.15
C ASN A 470 -8.89 -17.76 -56.66
N VAL A 471 -10.00 -17.46 -57.33
CA VAL A 471 -10.02 -17.08 -58.75
C VAL A 471 -9.83 -15.58 -58.92
N THR A 472 -10.34 -14.77 -57.98
CA THR A 472 -10.19 -13.31 -57.98
C THR A 472 -8.78 -12.86 -57.58
N THR A 473 -8.07 -13.61 -56.72
CA THR A 473 -6.68 -13.30 -56.37
C THR A 473 -5.69 -13.55 -57.52
N LYS A 474 -5.95 -14.53 -58.40
CA LYS A 474 -5.13 -14.77 -59.60
C LYS A 474 -5.36 -13.72 -60.69
N THR A 475 -6.59 -13.28 -60.91
CA THR A 475 -6.91 -12.23 -61.89
C THR A 475 -6.38 -10.85 -61.46
N ILE A 476 -6.34 -10.56 -60.17
CA ILE A 476 -5.71 -9.32 -59.65
C ILE A 476 -4.18 -9.37 -59.80
N ALA A 477 -3.54 -10.53 -59.63
CA ALA A 477 -2.11 -10.70 -59.83
C ALA A 477 -1.72 -10.53 -61.31
N ASP A 478 -2.48 -11.11 -62.24
CA ASP A 478 -2.24 -10.97 -63.68
C ASP A 478 -2.46 -9.52 -64.16
N MET A 479 -3.47 -8.81 -63.64
CA MET A 479 -3.66 -7.38 -63.93
C MET A 479 -2.55 -6.50 -63.32
N MET A 480 -2.01 -6.84 -62.15
CA MET A 480 -0.85 -6.13 -61.59
C MET A 480 0.43 -6.37 -62.40
N GLN A 481 0.60 -7.54 -62.98
CA GLN A 481 1.71 -7.86 -63.88
C GLN A 481 1.60 -7.05 -65.19
N GLU A 482 0.42 -6.96 -65.78
CA GLU A 482 0.15 -6.12 -66.96
C GLU A 482 0.37 -4.62 -66.69
N VAL A 483 -0.06 -4.12 -65.53
CA VAL A 483 0.20 -2.72 -65.15
C VAL A 483 1.70 -2.46 -64.96
N LYS A 484 2.45 -3.44 -64.44
CA LYS A 484 3.91 -3.34 -64.28
C LYS A 484 4.64 -3.33 -65.62
N ASP A 485 4.22 -4.18 -66.56
CA ASP A 485 4.74 -4.20 -67.94
C ASP A 485 4.40 -2.92 -68.71
N ILE A 486 3.22 -2.32 -68.46
CA ILE A 486 2.86 -1.01 -69.03
C ILE A 486 3.71 0.10 -68.41
N MET A 487 3.95 0.08 -67.09
CA MET A 487 4.83 1.06 -66.43
C MET A 487 6.28 0.99 -66.94
N GLU A 488 6.82 -0.21 -67.18
CA GLU A 488 8.16 -0.38 -67.76
C GLU A 488 8.24 0.09 -69.22
N ARG A 489 7.17 -0.04 -70.00
CA ARG A 489 7.12 0.46 -71.39
C ARG A 489 7.03 1.99 -71.51
N PHE A 490 6.64 2.69 -70.45
CA PHE A 490 6.49 4.16 -70.43
C PHE A 490 7.61 4.91 -69.67
N ASN A 491 8.68 4.24 -69.23
CA ASN A 491 9.84 4.87 -68.57
C ASN A 491 9.47 5.89 -67.47
N LEU A 492 8.49 5.55 -66.63
CA LEU A 492 8.21 6.30 -65.41
C LEU A 492 8.94 5.61 -64.25
N SER A 493 10.01 6.25 -63.76
CA SER A 493 10.70 5.85 -62.53
C SER A 493 9.74 5.88 -61.34
N PRO A 494 9.79 4.90 -60.43
CA PRO A 494 8.99 4.93 -59.21
C PRO A 494 9.50 6.03 -58.27
N VAL A 495 8.57 6.71 -57.59
CA VAL A 495 8.82 7.46 -56.36
C VAL A 495 8.45 6.58 -55.18
#